data_AF-A0A7X3M3A0-F1
#
_entry.id   AF-A0A7X3M3A0-F1
#
_cell.length_a   1.000
_cell.length_b   1.000
_cell.length_c   1.000
_cell.angle_alpha   90.00
_cell.angle_beta   90.00
_cell.angle_gamma   90.00
#
_symmetry.space_group_name_H-M   'P 1'
#
loop_
_entity.id
_entity.type
_entity.pdbx_description
1 polymer ?
#
loop_
_entity_poly.entity_id
_entity_poly.type
_entity_poly.pdbx_seq_one_letter_code
_entity_poly.pdbx_strand_id
1 'polypeptide(L)'
;MITNKLLANTSLFFGALGCALLILSLVVYIVKREEYTNLVSSYRERYKLPAPCAFFYMTGFFGSFPVIRFFIKLSQRKKINYIDINDPGYDFFDDGGMKLHMWMRLYSILWLTASACYVLFAILGLLLP
;
A
#
# COMPACT_ATOMS: atom_id res chain seq x y z
N MET A 1 -1.28 -10.72 -36.10
CA MET A 1 -1.14 -12.00 -35.39
C MET A 1 -0.08 -11.79 -34.32
N ILE A 2 -0.45 -11.68 -33.04
CA ILE A 2 0.55 -11.62 -31.96
C ILE A 2 1.19 -13.00 -31.87
N THR A 3 2.51 -13.09 -32.02
CA THR A 3 3.23 -14.36 -31.89
C THR A 3 3.16 -14.81 -30.42
N ASN A 4 2.83 -16.08 -30.15
CA ASN A 4 2.79 -16.63 -28.77
C ASN A 4 4.06 -16.33 -27.96
N LYS A 5 5.22 -16.33 -28.64
CA LYS A 5 6.51 -15.96 -28.04
C LYS A 5 6.56 -14.51 -27.55
N LEU A 6 5.97 -13.57 -28.29
CA LEU A 6 5.90 -12.16 -27.88
C LEU A 6 5.01 -12.02 -26.64
N LEU A 7 3.84 -12.67 -26.65
CA LEU A 7 2.89 -12.65 -25.54
C LEU A 7 3.50 -13.27 -24.27
N ALA A 8 4.21 -14.39 -24.40
CA ALA A 8 4.96 -15.03 -23.32
C ALA A 8 6.02 -14.11 -22.71
N ASN A 9 6.85 -13.49 -23.57
CA ASN A 9 7.90 -12.58 -23.12
C ASN A 9 7.33 -11.35 -22.43
N THR A 10 6.25 -10.77 -22.95
CA THR A 10 5.59 -9.61 -22.34
C THR A 10 4.96 -9.97 -21.00
N SER A 11 4.30 -11.13 -20.90
CA SER A 11 3.78 -11.62 -19.61
C SER A 11 4.92 -11.73 -18.59
N LEU A 12 5.97 -12.50 -18.89
CA LEU A 12 7.12 -12.69 -18.00
C LEU A 12 7.79 -11.37 -17.60
N PHE A 13 7.89 -10.41 -18.52
CA PHE A 13 8.41 -9.07 -18.21
C PHE A 13 7.60 -8.37 -17.11
N PHE A 14 6.26 -8.35 -17.23
CA PHE A 14 5.41 -7.76 -16.19
C PHE A 14 5.48 -8.53 -14.86
N GLY A 15 5.58 -9.86 -14.91
CA GLY A 15 5.79 -10.67 -13.71
C GLY A 15 7.09 -10.32 -12.99
N ALA A 16 8.21 -10.24 -13.73
CA ALA A 16 9.51 -9.88 -13.20
C ALA A 16 9.56 -8.43 -12.67
N LEU A 17 8.96 -7.48 -13.40
CA LEU A 17 8.86 -6.08 -12.96
C LEU A 17 8.03 -5.95 -11.67
N GLY A 18 6.91 -6.68 -11.57
CA GLY A 18 6.12 -6.77 -10.34
C GLY A 18 6.93 -7.25 -9.14
N CYS A 19 7.73 -8.31 -9.33
CA CYS A 19 8.64 -8.81 -8.31
C CYS A 19 9.70 -7.77 -7.90
N ALA A 20 10.32 -7.10 -8.86
CA ALA A 20 11.32 -6.06 -8.59
C ALA A 20 10.72 -4.90 -7.78
N LEU A 21 9.49 -4.48 -8.11
CA LEU A 21 8.76 -3.43 -7.38
C LEU A 21 8.38 -3.87 -5.96
N LEU A 22 8.00 -5.13 -5.74
CA LEU A 22 7.75 -5.67 -4.40
C LEU A 22 9.03 -5.77 -3.56
N ILE A 23 10.17 -6.15 -4.16
CA ILE A 23 11.46 -6.16 -3.46
C ILE A 23 11.84 -4.72 -3.06
N LEU A 24 11.67 -3.76 -3.98
CA LEU A 24 11.93 -2.36 -3.67
C LEU A 24 11.00 -1.84 -2.56
N SER A 25 9.72 -2.20 -2.57
CA SER A 25 8.81 -1.81 -1.49
C SER A 25 9.19 -2.48 -0.16
N LEU A 26 9.68 -3.72 -0.17
CA LEU A 26 10.20 -4.39 1.03
C LEU A 26 11.40 -3.62 1.63
N VAL A 27 12.33 -3.18 0.79
CA VAL A 27 13.47 -2.35 1.23
C VAL A 27 12.97 -1.05 1.86
N VAL A 28 12.03 -0.35 1.21
CA VAL A 28 11.42 0.88 1.77
C VAL A 28 10.76 0.59 3.12
N TYR A 29 10.03 -0.52 3.26
CA TYR A 29 9.39 -0.91 4.52
C TYR A 29 10.42 -1.15 5.62
N ILE A 30 11.51 -1.88 5.34
CA ILE A 30 12.55 -2.15 6.33
C ILE A 30 13.18 -0.84 6.81
N VAL A 31 13.54 0.05 5.87
CA VAL A 31 14.15 1.35 6.18
C VAL A 31 13.19 2.26 6.95
N LYS A 32 11.89 2.21 6.65
CA LYS A 32 10.86 3.08 7.24
C LYS A 32 10.04 2.40 8.33
N ARG A 33 10.48 1.23 8.82
CA ARG A 33 9.73 0.43 9.79
C ARG A 33 9.48 1.19 11.10
N GLU A 34 10.49 1.93 11.57
CA GLU A 34 10.38 2.73 12.78
C GLU A 34 9.38 3.88 12.60
N GLU A 35 9.51 4.67 11.53
CA GLU A 35 8.55 5.73 11.19
C GLU A 35 7.12 5.19 11.03
N TYR A 36 6.96 4.03 10.40
CA TYR A 36 5.66 3.35 10.28
C TYR A 36 5.10 2.93 11.64
N THR A 37 5.93 2.37 12.52
CA THR A 37 5.51 1.93 13.85
C THR A 37 5.10 3.13 14.70
N ASN A 38 5.89 4.21 14.66
CA ASN A 38 5.62 5.47 15.37
C ASN A 38 4.33 6.11 14.86
N LEU A 39 4.07 6.10 13.55
CA LEU A 39 2.82 6.59 12.97
C LEU A 39 1.60 5.86 13.55
N VAL A 40 1.66 4.52 13.59
CA VAL A 40 0.56 3.70 14.10
C VAL A 40 0.40 3.86 15.61
N SER A 41 1.49 3.92 16.38
CA SER A 41 1.43 4.08 17.84
C SER A 41 0.87 5.44 18.23
N SER A 42 1.32 6.54 17.61
CA SER A 42 0.78 7.87 17.90
C SER A 42 -0.70 8.01 17.55
N TYR A 43 -1.16 7.32 16.51
CA TYR A 43 -2.60 7.25 16.24
C TYR A 43 -3.35 6.51 17.35
N ARG A 44 -2.81 5.36 17.79
CA ARG A 44 -3.41 4.51 18.83
C ARG A 44 -3.43 5.13 20.23
N GLU A 45 -2.57 6.11 20.51
CA GLU A 45 -2.58 6.85 21.76
C GLU A 45 -3.83 7.71 21.94
N ARG A 46 -4.40 8.22 20.83
CA ARG A 46 -5.54 9.14 20.85
C ARG A 46 -6.82 8.53 20.30
N TYR A 47 -6.70 7.57 19.39
CA TYR A 47 -7.82 7.03 18.62
C TYR A 47 -7.80 5.50 18.57
N LYS A 48 -8.97 4.90 18.40
CA LYS A 48 -9.09 3.45 18.21
C LYS A 48 -8.78 3.09 16.76
N LEU A 49 -7.74 2.29 16.54
CA LEU A 49 -7.43 1.77 15.21
C LEU A 49 -8.60 0.90 14.69
N PRO A 50 -9.15 1.18 13.49
CA PRO A 50 -10.24 0.37 12.95
C PRO A 50 -9.85 -1.11 12.82
N ALA A 51 -10.80 -2.02 13.02
CA ALA A 51 -10.55 -3.46 13.05
C ALA A 51 -9.78 -3.99 11.81
N PRO A 52 -10.10 -3.57 10.56
CA PRO A 52 -9.30 -3.97 9.40
C PRO A 52 -7.84 -3.52 9.50
N CYS A 53 -7.60 -2.27 9.91
CA CYS A 53 -6.24 -1.73 10.08
C CYS A 53 -5.47 -2.45 11.19
N ALA A 54 -6.14 -2.79 12.30
CA ALA A 54 -5.54 -3.56 13.38
C ALA A 54 -5.11 -4.95 12.94
N PHE A 55 -5.96 -5.65 12.17
CA PHE A 55 -5.62 -6.93 11.57
C PHE A 55 -4.42 -6.82 10.62
N PHE A 56 -4.47 -5.87 9.67
CA PHE A 56 -3.38 -5.69 8.72
C PHE A 56 -2.06 -5.32 9.39
N TYR A 57 -2.08 -4.48 10.43
CA TYR A 57 -0.88 -4.13 11.19
C TYR A 57 -0.13 -5.36 11.74
N MET A 58 -0.85 -6.43 12.13
CA MET A 58 -0.25 -7.67 12.64
C MET A 58 0.47 -8.49 11.55
N THR A 59 0.13 -8.30 10.27
CA THR A 59 0.70 -9.08 9.16
C THR A 59 2.03 -8.54 8.64
N GLY A 60 2.58 -7.50 9.28
CA GLY A 60 3.89 -6.93 8.96
C GLY A 60 3.92 -6.26 7.58
N PHE A 61 4.91 -6.60 6.76
CA PHE A 61 5.14 -5.98 5.45
C PHE A 61 3.88 -5.98 4.57
N PHE A 62 3.22 -7.12 4.42
CA PHE A 62 2.07 -7.26 3.52
C PHE A 62 0.87 -6.41 3.94
N GLY A 63 0.63 -6.26 5.25
CA GLY A 63 -0.45 -5.41 5.76
C GLY A 63 -0.07 -3.96 5.97
N SER A 64 1.20 -3.59 5.85
CA SER A 64 1.59 -2.18 5.94
C SER A 64 1.02 -1.35 4.79
N PHE A 65 0.82 -1.93 3.59
CA PHE A 65 0.18 -1.23 2.48
C PHE A 65 -1.24 -0.70 2.78
N PRO A 66 -2.23 -1.53 3.17
CA PRO A 66 -3.56 -1.04 3.49
C PRO A 66 -3.57 -0.05 4.67
N VAL A 67 -2.69 -0.23 5.67
CA VAL A 67 -2.55 0.70 6.80
C VAL A 67 -1.98 2.05 6.37
N ILE A 68 -0.94 2.07 5.53
CA ILE A 68 -0.39 3.32 4.98
C ILE A 68 -1.44 4.03 4.11
N ARG A 69 -2.19 3.28 3.30
CA ARG A 69 -3.30 3.83 2.51
C ARG A 69 -4.42 4.41 3.37
N PHE A 70 -4.70 3.81 4.53
CA PHE A 70 -5.59 4.38 5.52
C PHE A 70 -5.12 5.77 5.97
N PHE A 71 -3.87 5.90 6.43
CA PHE A 71 -3.33 7.20 6.87
C PHE A 71 -3.25 8.24 5.74
N ILE A 72 -2.93 7.83 4.51
CA ILE A 72 -2.98 8.73 3.35
C ILE A 72 -4.41 9.28 3.15
N LYS A 73 -5.43 8.42 3.19
CA LYS A 73 -6.82 8.86 3.05
C LYS A 73 -7.27 9.74 4.21
N LEU A 74 -6.85 9.39 5.42
CA LEU A 74 -7.11 10.14 6.64
C LEU A 74 -6.55 11.57 6.52
N SER A 75 -5.28 11.71 6.11
CA SER A 75 -4.63 13.01 5.85
C SER A 75 -5.30 13.86 4.76
N GLN A 76 -6.11 13.23 3.91
CA GLN A 76 -6.84 13.89 2.82
C GLN A 76 -8.32 14.12 3.16
N ARG A 77 -8.74 13.81 4.40
CA ARG A 77 -10.16 13.80 4.82
C ARG A 77 -11.07 13.06 3.83
N LYS A 78 -10.55 12.01 3.18
CA LYS A 78 -11.32 11.20 2.22
C LYS A 78 -12.08 10.11 2.96
N LYS A 79 -13.32 9.85 2.53
CA LYS A 79 -14.15 8.74 3.04
C LYS A 79 -13.40 7.40 3.00
N ILE A 80 -13.44 6.69 4.13
CA ILE A 80 -12.88 5.35 4.31
C ILE A 80 -14.04 4.45 4.75
N ASN A 81 -14.21 3.28 4.11
CA ASN A 81 -15.44 2.49 4.24
C ASN A 81 -15.75 1.93 5.64
N TYR A 82 -14.77 1.91 6.55
CA TYR A 82 -14.85 1.25 7.85
C TYR A 82 -14.69 2.23 9.03
N ILE A 83 -14.89 3.53 8.79
CA ILE A 83 -14.84 4.61 9.78
C ILE A 83 -15.83 5.70 9.33
N ASP A 84 -16.57 6.30 10.27
CA ASP A 84 -17.51 7.39 9.98
C ASP A 84 -16.76 8.67 9.57
N ILE A 85 -17.31 9.49 8.67
CA ILE A 85 -16.64 10.73 8.24
C ILE A 85 -16.51 11.76 9.37
N ASN A 86 -17.35 11.66 10.40
CA ASN A 86 -17.32 12.49 11.60
C ASN A 86 -16.52 11.83 12.74
N ASP A 87 -15.84 10.71 12.49
CA ASP A 87 -14.99 10.08 13.49
C ASP A 87 -13.82 11.01 13.84
N PRO A 88 -13.53 11.23 15.14
CA PRO A 88 -12.50 12.16 15.59
C PRO A 88 -11.09 11.75 15.11
N GLY A 89 -10.91 10.50 14.68
CA GLY A 89 -9.66 10.04 14.07
C GLY A 89 -9.25 10.80 12.81
N TYR A 90 -10.18 11.47 12.11
CA TYR A 90 -9.82 12.33 10.97
C TYR A 90 -8.99 13.55 11.36
N ASP A 91 -9.06 13.97 12.63
CA ASP A 91 -8.32 15.14 13.12
C ASP A 91 -6.84 14.82 13.44
N PHE A 92 -6.43 13.56 13.28
CA PHE A 92 -5.07 13.09 13.63
C PHE A 92 -3.93 13.90 12.98
N PHE A 93 -4.13 14.43 11.77
CA PHE A 93 -3.13 15.24 11.07
C PHE A 93 -3.30 16.75 11.26
N ASP A 94 -4.38 17.20 11.90
CA ASP A 94 -4.70 18.63 12.04
C ASP A 94 -3.99 19.27 13.23
N ASP A 95 -3.65 18.49 14.26
CA ASP A 95 -2.90 18.94 15.43
C ASP A 95 -1.43 19.33 15.15
N GLY A 96 -0.98 19.22 13.88
CA GLY A 96 0.35 19.67 13.43
C GLY A 96 1.55 18.84 13.90
N GLY A 97 1.37 17.96 14.89
CA GLY A 97 2.41 17.09 15.45
C GLY A 97 2.84 15.93 14.54
N MET A 98 2.00 15.55 13.58
CA MET A 98 2.25 14.46 12.63
C MET A 98 2.04 14.94 11.20
N LYS A 99 2.91 14.51 10.27
CA LYS A 99 2.79 14.84 8.85
C LYS A 99 2.83 13.59 8.01
N LEU A 100 2.12 13.62 6.88
CA LEU A 100 2.22 12.57 5.89
C LEU A 100 3.60 12.62 5.21
N HIS A 101 4.44 11.64 5.48
CA HIS A 101 5.78 11.58 4.88
C HIS A 101 5.73 11.14 3.41
N MET A 102 6.63 11.68 2.59
CA MET A 102 6.70 11.38 1.14
C MET A 102 6.90 9.87 0.85
N TRP A 103 7.63 9.16 1.72
CA TRP A 103 7.87 7.73 1.58
C TRP A 103 6.57 6.92 1.59
N MET A 104 5.53 7.37 2.30
CA MET A 104 4.23 6.70 2.36
C MET A 104 3.54 6.70 0.99
N ARG A 105 3.65 7.82 0.27
CA ARG A 105 3.14 7.96 -1.10
C ARG A 105 3.94 7.10 -2.07
N LEU A 106 5.27 7.15 -1.99
CA LEU A 106 6.15 6.30 -2.80
C LEU A 106 5.84 4.82 -2.58
N TYR A 107 5.78 4.39 -1.33
CA TYR A 107 5.46 3.02 -0.94
C TYR A 107 4.10 2.58 -1.52
N SER A 108 3.08 3.42 -1.39
CA SER A 108 1.76 3.14 -1.95
C SER A 108 1.77 3.02 -3.48
N ILE A 109 2.56 3.86 -4.16
CA ILE A 109 2.71 3.80 -5.61
C ILE A 109 3.38 2.49 -6.01
N LEU A 110 4.48 2.09 -5.34
CA LEU A 110 5.18 0.83 -5.61
C LEU A 110 4.25 -0.39 -5.50
N TRP A 111 3.39 -0.44 -4.49
CA TRP A 111 2.43 -1.52 -4.32
C TRP A 111 1.33 -1.52 -5.40
N LEU A 112 0.82 -0.35 -5.76
CA LEU A 112 -0.19 -0.23 -6.81
C LEU A 112 0.39 -0.60 -8.19
N THR A 113 1.61 -0.16 -8.49
CA THR A 113 2.28 -0.51 -9.74
C THR A 113 2.66 -1.98 -9.80
N ALA A 114 3.16 -2.56 -8.70
CA ALA A 114 3.41 -4.00 -8.62
C ALA A 114 2.11 -4.80 -8.85
N SER A 115 1.02 -4.39 -8.21
CA SER A 115 -0.30 -5.02 -8.37
C SER A 115 -0.79 -4.93 -9.82
N ALA A 116 -0.66 -3.77 -10.47
CA ALA A 116 -0.99 -3.60 -11.88
C ALA A 116 -0.13 -4.50 -12.79
N CYS A 117 1.17 -4.64 -12.49
CA CYS A 117 2.06 -5.54 -13.21
C CYS A 117 1.60 -7.01 -13.07
N TYR A 118 1.21 -7.45 -11.87
CA TYR A 118 0.69 -8.81 -11.68
C TYR A 118 -0.64 -9.06 -12.37
N VAL A 119 -1.53 -8.06 -12.43
CA VAL A 119 -2.77 -8.15 -13.22
C VAL A 119 -2.45 -8.32 -14.71
N LEU A 120 -1.51 -7.54 -15.25
CA LEU A 120 -1.08 -7.67 -16.65
C LEU A 120 -0.41 -9.02 -16.90
N PHE A 121 0.46 -9.47 -16.00
CA PHE A 121 1.07 -10.81 -16.05
C PHE A 121 0.01 -11.91 -16.14
N ALA A 122 -1.00 -11.86 -15.26
CA ALA A 122 -2.07 -12.85 -15.21
C ALA A 122 -2.95 -12.82 -16.49
N ILE A 123 -3.38 -11.64 -16.94
CA ILE A 123 -4.20 -11.51 -18.15
C ILE A 123 -3.45 -12.01 -19.37
N LEU A 124 -2.19 -11.59 -19.56
CA LEU A 124 -1.38 -12.03 -20.68
C LEU A 124 -1.06 -13.53 -20.58
N GLY A 125 -0.82 -14.03 -19.36
CA GLY A 125 -0.59 -15.46 -19.10
C GLY A 125 -1.79 -16.33 -19.49
N LEU A 126 -3.00 -15.90 -19.13
CA LEU A 126 -4.25 -16.59 -19.47
C LEU A 126 -4.59 -16.55 -20.98
N LEU A 127 -4.01 -15.60 -21.71
CA LEU A 127 -4.16 -15.49 -23.17
C LEU A 127 -3.17 -16.38 -23.95
N LEU A 128 -2.23 -17.05 -23.27
CA LEU A 128 -1.40 -18.06 -23.94
C LEU A 128 -2.25 -19.30 -24.26
N PRO A 129 -2.17 -19.84 -25.49
CA PRO A 129 -2.82 -21.09 -25.86
C PRO A 129 -2.16 -22.32 -25.23
#